data_AF-C3QNC5-F1
#
_entry.id   AF-C3QNC5-F1
#
_cell.length_a   1.000
_cell.length_b   1.000
_cell.length_c   1.000
_cell.angle_alpha   90.00
_cell.angle_beta   90.00
_cell.angle_gamma   90.00
#
_symmetry.space_group_name_H-M   'P 1'
#
loop_
_entity.id
_entity.type
_entity.pdbx_description
1 polymer ?
#
loop_
_entity_poly.entity_id
_entity_poly.type
_entity_poly.pdbx_seq_one_letter_code
_entity_poly.pdbx_strand_id
1 'polypeptide(L)' 'MHQSHAGVYIFLIEGEIVVDGEVLKRRDGMGVYDTNSVELETLKDSHILLIEVPM' A
#
# COMPACT_ATOMS: atom_id res chain seq x y z
N MET A 1 -3.63 -0.89 -11.57
CA MET A 1 -2.20 -1.03 -11.90
C MET A 1 -2.00 -0.66 -13.37
N HIS A 2 -0.94 0.06 -13.74
CA HIS A 2 -0.73 0.50 -15.12
C HIS A 2 0.03 -0.55 -15.97
N GLN A 3 0.76 -1.49 -15.36
CA GLN A 3 1.36 -2.64 -16.04
C GLN A 3 0.70 -3.96 -15.63
N SER A 4 0.64 -4.93 -16.55
CA SER A 4 0.03 -6.27 -16.36
C SER A 4 0.83 -7.22 -15.45
N HIS A 5 2.02 -6.81 -15.02
CA HIS A 5 2.90 -7.50 -14.06
C HIS A 5 3.63 -6.44 -13.22
N ALA A 6 2.87 -5.71 -12.40
CA ALA A 6 3.43 -4.74 -11.48
C ALA A 6 3.05 -5.09 -10.04
N GLY A 7 4.01 -4.90 -9.13
CA GLY A 7 3.73 -4.78 -7.71
C GLY A 7 3.50 -3.33 -7.33
N VAL A 8 2.93 -3.09 -6.15
CA VAL A 8 2.94 -1.77 -5.51
C VAL A 8 3.60 -1.90 -4.16
N TYR A 9 4.58 -1.03 -3.92
CA TYR A 9 5.12 -0.81 -2.60
C TYR A 9 4.36 0.33 -1.92
N ILE A 10 3.81 0.04 -0.75
CA ILE A 10 3.05 0.95 0.10
C ILE A 10 3.95 1.32 1.27
N PHE A 11 4.15 2.61 1.50
CA PHE A 11 4.89 3.12 2.66
C PHE A 11 4.06 4.17 3.38
N LEU A 12 3.75 3.92 4.66
CA LEU A 12 2.95 4.83 5.47
C LEU A 12 3.87 5.86 6.14
N ILE A 13 3.87 7.09 5.65
CA ILE A 13 4.71 8.17 6.19
C ILE A 13 4.18 8.60 7.56
N GLU A 14 2.87 8.81 7.66
CA GLU A 14 2.13 9.14 8.89
C GLU A 14 0.72 8.55 8.82
N GLY A 15 0.13 8.27 9.98
CA GLY A 15 -1.25 7.78 10.08
C GLY A 15 -1.36 6.31 10.51
N GLU A 16 -2.47 5.69 10.15
CA GLU A 16 -2.80 4.29 10.43
C GLU A 16 -3.81 3.79 9.40
N ILE A 17 -3.48 2.71 8.70
CA ILE A 17 -4.28 2.17 7.59
C ILE A 17 -4.41 0.65 7.70
N VAL A 18 -5.41 0.08 7.03
CA VAL A 18 -5.56 -1.37 6.82
C VAL A 18 -5.36 -1.68 5.35
N VAL A 19 -4.52 -2.67 5.06
CA VAL A 19 -4.29 -3.21 3.72
C VAL A 19 -4.31 -4.73 3.81
N ASP A 20 -5.18 -5.38 3.03
CA ASP A 20 -5.33 -6.84 3.01
C ASP A 20 -5.53 -7.47 4.42
N GLY A 21 -6.27 -6.76 5.29
CA GLY A 21 -6.53 -7.18 6.67
C GLY A 21 -5.41 -6.87 7.67
N GLU A 22 -4.25 -6.38 7.22
CA GLU A 22 -3.11 -6.01 8.06
C GLU A 22 -3.09 -4.51 8.36
N VAL A 23 -2.83 -4.16 9.62
CA VAL A 23 -2.75 -2.76 10.06
C VAL A 23 -1.32 -2.25 9.89
N LEU A 24 -1.13 -1.27 8.99
CA LEU A 24 0.10 -0.52 8.87
C LEU A 24 0.03 0.74 9.75
N LYS A 25 1.14 1.02 10.44
CA LYS A 25 1.34 2.22 11.25
C LYS A 25 2.48 3.06 10.68
N ARG A 26 2.66 4.24 11.27
CA ARG A 26 3.73 5.19 10.90
C ARG A 26 5.08 4.48 10.67
N ARG A 27 5.62 4.66 9.46
CA ARG A 27 6.88 4.11 8.91
C ARG A 27 6.88 2.61 8.62
N ASP A 28 5.72 1.96 8.60
CA ASP A 28 5.58 0.62 8.07
C ASP A 28 5.52 0.64 6.54
N GLY A 29 5.91 -0.48 5.93
CA GLY A 29 5.81 -0.67 4.49
C GLY A 29 5.37 -2.08 4.14
N MET A 30 4.67 -2.20 3.01
CA MET A 30 4.12 -3.46 2.49
C MET A 30 4.31 -3.53 0.98
N GLY A 31 4.80 -4.67 0.50
CA GLY A 31 4.79 -4.98 -0.92
C GLY A 31 3.55 -5.80 -1.26
N VAL A 32 2.79 -5.37 -2.26
CA VAL A 32 1.63 -6.09 -2.80
C VAL A 32 1.92 -6.48 -4.24
N TYR A 33 1.70 -7.75 -4.58
CA TYR A 33 1.95 -8.34 -5.90
C TYR A 33 0.80 -9.26 -6.31
N ASP A 34 0.78 -9.73 -7.56
CA ASP A 34 -0.24 -10.63 -8.11
C ASP A 34 -1.70 -10.17 -7.94
N THR A 35 -1.92 -8.85 -7.92
CA THR A 35 -3.26 -8.24 -7.84
C THR A 35 -3.46 -7.15 -8.88
N ASN A 36 -4.69 -7.00 -9.37
CA ASN A 36 -5.09 -5.94 -10.30
C ASN A 36 -5.42 -4.63 -9.57
N SER A 37 -5.75 -4.72 -8.28
CA SER A 37 -6.20 -3.59 -7.45
C SER A 37 -5.77 -3.78 -6.00
N VAL A 38 -5.54 -2.66 -5.32
CA VAL A 38 -5.26 -2.61 -3.88
C VAL A 38 -6.37 -1.79 -3.24
N GLU A 39 -7.01 -2.35 -2.21
CA GLU A 39 -7.95 -1.65 -1.36
C GLU A 39 -7.24 -1.23 -0.07
N LEU A 40 -7.51 0.01 0.36
CA LEU A 40 -6.87 0.63 1.52
C LEU A 40 -7.99 1.27 2.36
N GLU A 41 -8.01 0.97 3.65
CA GLU A 41 -8.89 1.65 4.61
C GLU A 41 -8.06 2.55 5.52
N THR A 42 -8.40 3.83 5.64
CA THR A 42 -7.72 4.74 6.57
C THR A 42 -8.41 4.73 7.93
N LEU A 43 -7.71 4.32 8.98
CA LEU A 43 -8.21 4.39 10.36
C LEU A 43 -7.96 5.77 10.99
N LYS A 44 -6.96 6.51 10.49
CA LYS A 44 -6.61 7.88 10.87
C LYS A 44 -6.25 8.71 9.64
N ASP A 45 -6.21 10.03 9.79
CA ASP A 45 -5.63 10.91 8.78
C ASP A 45 -4.20 10.45 8.45
N SER A 46 -3.93 10.22 7.17
CA SER A 46 -2.78 9.42 6.73
C SER A 46 -2.09 10.03 5.52
N HIS A 47 -0.76 9.96 5.51
CA HIS A 47 0.08 10.32 4.38
C HIS A 47 0.78 9.04 3.90
N ILE A 48 0.43 8.62 2.68
CA ILE A 48 0.81 7.33 2.13
C ILE A 48 1.62 7.56 0.84
N LEU A 49 2.75 6.87 0.71
CA LEU A 49 3.53 6.81 -0.52
C LEU A 49 3.25 5.46 -1.21
N LEU A 50 2.78 5.53 -2.45
CA LEU A 50 2.57 4.37 -3.32
C LEU A 50 3.59 4.41 -4.47
N ILE A 51 4.31 3.31 -4.67
CA ILE A 51 5.30 3.18 -5.73
C ILE A 51 4.94 1.94 -6.54
N GLU A 52 4.62 2.12 -7.83
CA GLU A 52 4.50 0.99 -8.76
C GLU A 52 5.91 0.44 -9.05
N VAL A 53 6.09 -0.85 -8.83
CA VAL A 53 7.36 -1.55 -9.02
C VAL A 53 7.19 -2.52 -10.19
N PRO A 54 8.00 -2.39 -11.26
CA PRO A 54 8.01 -3.38 -12.33
C PRO A 54 8.55 -4.70 -11.78
N MET A 55 7.82 -5.79 -12.03
CA MET A 55 8.19 -7.15 -11.65
C MET A 55 8.60 -7.96 -12.89
#